data_AF-A0AAD9DDS1-F1
#
_entry.id   AF-A0AAD9DDS1-F1
#
_cell.length_a   1.000
_cell.length_b   1.000
_cell.length_c   1.000
_cell.angle_alpha   90.00
_cell.angle_beta   90.00
_cell.angle_gamma   90.00
#
_symmetry.space_group_name_H-M   'P 1'
#
loop_
_entity.id
_entity.type
_entity.pdbx_description
1 polymer ?
#
loop_
_entity_poly.entity_id
_entity_poly.type
_entity_poly.pdbx_seq_one_letter_code
_entity_poly.pdbx_strand_id
1 'polypeptide(L)'
;MNTSPPPNVQDPSGAAAAFPPLPSPIMDPAASAHHAQQQPVQVAAPVAANNEIQVSHQDVLFGRGGQTNRHIGNLRYRDIIALHRADYVRASKVEKPNVARRIVQAIRTGKNPGRFLRKATMENGKK
;
A
#
# COMPACT_ATOMS: atom_id res chain seq x y z
N MET A 1 -55.35 -3.47 50.10
CA MET A 1 -54.37 -2.49 49.59
C MET A 1 -53.12 -2.68 50.44
N ASN A 2 -52.25 -3.63 50.09
CA ASN A 2 -51.11 -4.01 50.93
C ASN A 2 -49.88 -3.27 50.41
N THR A 3 -49.27 -2.44 51.25
CA THR A 3 -48.15 -1.53 50.93
C THR A 3 -46.83 -2.18 51.31
N SER A 4 -46.04 -2.59 50.32
CA SER A 4 -44.64 -3.04 50.51
C SER A 4 -43.68 -1.86 50.67
N PRO A 5 -42.59 -1.99 51.45
CA PRO A 5 -41.60 -0.93 51.68
C PRO A 5 -40.57 -0.77 50.53
N PRO A 6 -39.90 0.39 50.41
CA PRO A 6 -38.72 0.61 49.56
C PRO A 6 -37.41 0.38 50.37
N PRO A 7 -36.20 0.69 49.88
CA PRO A 7 -35.58 0.59 48.54
C PRO A 7 -34.37 -0.38 48.57
N ASN A 8 -33.86 -0.83 47.42
CA ASN A 8 -32.47 -1.27 47.36
C ASN A 8 -31.75 -0.54 46.22
N VAL A 9 -31.01 0.49 46.62
CA VAL A 9 -30.01 1.16 45.80
C VAL A 9 -28.81 0.23 45.78
N GLN A 10 -28.64 -0.52 44.70
CA GLN A 10 -27.37 -1.19 44.43
C GLN A 10 -26.57 -0.31 43.47
N ASP A 11 -25.55 0.33 44.03
CA ASP A 11 -24.41 0.88 43.33
C ASP A 11 -23.90 -0.08 42.23
N PRO A 12 -23.60 0.39 41.02
CA PRO A 12 -22.77 -0.34 40.08
C PRO A 12 -21.30 -0.25 40.55
N SER A 13 -20.89 -1.17 41.43
CA SER A 13 -19.48 -1.36 41.75
C SER A 13 -18.75 -1.79 40.48
N GLY A 14 -17.87 -0.88 40.00
CA GLY A 14 -17.12 -1.02 38.76
C GLY A 14 -16.28 -2.30 38.73
N ALA A 15 -16.69 -3.25 37.90
CA ALA A 15 -15.83 -4.30 37.40
C ALA A 15 -14.94 -3.70 36.30
N ALA A 16 -13.87 -3.03 36.72
CA ALA A 16 -12.76 -2.67 35.85
C ALA A 16 -12.14 -3.98 35.32
N ALA A 17 -12.43 -4.32 34.06
CA ALA A 17 -11.75 -5.38 33.35
C ALA A 17 -10.26 -5.02 33.25
N ALA A 18 -9.44 -5.67 34.07
CA ALA A 18 -7.99 -5.57 34.03
C ALA A 18 -7.48 -6.22 32.74
N PHE A 19 -7.20 -5.40 31.72
CA PHE A 19 -6.40 -5.80 30.57
C PHE A 19 -4.95 -6.05 31.02
N PRO A 20 -4.29 -7.13 30.56
CA PRO A 20 -2.86 -7.30 30.83
C PRO A 20 -2.05 -6.19 30.14
N PRO A 21 -1.00 -5.64 30.78
CA PRO A 21 -0.17 -4.60 30.17
C PRO A 21 0.62 -5.16 28.98
N LEU A 22 0.64 -4.39 27.89
CA LEU A 22 1.50 -4.62 26.72
C LEU A 22 2.98 -4.52 27.13
N PRO A 23 3.88 -5.33 26.52
CA PRO A 23 5.32 -5.17 26.73
C PRO A 23 5.81 -3.83 26.17
N SER A 24 6.56 -3.09 26.99
CA SER A 24 7.25 -1.85 26.61
C SER A 24 8.36 -2.10 25.58
N PRO A 25 8.66 -1.14 24.69
CA PRO A 25 9.76 -1.24 23.75
C PRO A 25 11.11 -1.16 24.49
N ILE A 26 11.96 -2.16 24.30
CA ILE A 26 13.36 -2.12 24.73
C ILE A 26 14.09 -1.18 23.76
N MET A 27 14.56 -0.07 24.31
CA MET A 27 15.41 0.92 23.65
C MET A 27 16.83 0.66 24.15
N ASP A 28 17.66 -0.03 23.35
CA ASP A 28 19.10 -0.03 23.57
C ASP A 28 19.75 1.12 22.79
N PRO A 29 20.53 2.00 23.44
CA PRO A 29 21.23 3.09 22.79
C PRO A 29 22.68 2.72 22.43
N ALA A 30 23.16 3.39 21.37
CA ALA A 30 24.56 3.68 21.07
C ALA A 30 25.47 2.53 20.59
N ALA A 31 25.86 2.60 19.31
CA ALA A 31 27.19 3.09 18.88
C ALA A 31 27.67 2.43 17.59
N SER A 32 28.35 3.25 16.78
CA SER A 32 29.28 2.88 15.69
C SER A 32 28.62 2.37 14.39
N ALA A 33 28.42 3.23 13.39
CA ALA A 33 29.43 3.67 12.42
C ALA A 33 29.95 2.53 11.52
N HIS A 34 29.97 2.81 10.22
CA HIS A 34 30.59 2.05 9.12
C HIS A 34 29.81 0.87 8.56
N HIS A 35 28.79 1.13 7.75
CA HIS A 35 28.77 0.49 6.42
C HIS A 35 27.90 1.28 5.44
N ALA A 36 28.54 2.19 4.71
CA ALA A 36 28.02 2.66 3.44
C ALA A 36 27.99 1.46 2.48
N GLN A 37 26.92 0.66 2.54
CA GLN A 37 26.69 -0.38 1.54
C GLN A 37 26.06 0.30 0.33
N GLN A 38 26.97 0.77 -0.51
CA GLN A 38 26.78 1.14 -1.89
C GLN A 38 25.83 0.13 -2.54
N GLN A 39 24.60 0.55 -2.88
CA GLN A 39 23.90 -0.14 -3.95
C GLN A 39 24.63 0.22 -5.24
N PRO A 40 25.09 -0.76 -6.02
CA PRO A 40 25.85 -0.49 -7.23
C PRO A 40 24.98 0.30 -8.21
N VAL A 41 25.60 1.32 -8.79
CA VAL A 41 25.17 2.01 -10.00
C VAL A 41 24.73 0.97 -11.05
N GLN A 42 23.42 0.85 -11.26
CA GLN A 42 22.91 0.00 -12.34
C GLN A 42 23.10 0.77 -13.65
N VAL A 43 24.28 0.56 -14.23
CA VAL A 43 24.64 0.89 -15.61
C VAL A 43 23.54 0.41 -16.55
N ALA A 44 23.08 1.34 -17.39
CA ALA A 44 22.17 1.07 -18.48
C ALA A 44 22.79 0.00 -19.41
N ALA A 45 22.14 -1.16 -19.49
CA ALA A 45 22.44 -2.16 -20.49
C ALA A 45 21.41 -2.07 -21.63
N PRO A 46 21.82 -1.85 -22.89
CA PRO A 46 20.98 -2.10 -24.04
C PRO A 46 21.09 -3.60 -24.36
N VAL A 47 20.20 -4.42 -23.82
CA VAL A 47 20.17 -5.85 -24.17
C VAL A 47 18.96 -6.17 -25.04
N ALA A 48 19.29 -6.65 -26.22
CA ALA A 48 18.42 -6.99 -27.31
C ALA A 48 17.43 -8.13 -26.98
N ALA A 49 16.23 -7.99 -27.54
CA ALA A 49 15.35 -9.03 -28.06
C ALA A 49 15.56 -10.47 -27.55
N ASN A 50 15.14 -10.73 -26.32
CA ASN A 50 14.42 -11.95 -25.98
C ASN A 50 13.08 -11.49 -25.40
N ASN A 51 11.98 -12.04 -25.89
CA ASN A 51 10.61 -11.60 -25.55
C ASN A 51 10.19 -12.07 -24.14
N GLU A 52 11.13 -12.02 -23.19
CA GLU A 52 10.93 -12.35 -21.78
C GLU A 52 10.97 -11.04 -20.99
N ILE A 53 9.80 -10.57 -20.60
CA ILE A 53 9.66 -9.35 -19.82
C ILE A 53 10.14 -9.63 -18.40
N GLN A 54 11.38 -9.21 -18.10
CA GLN A 54 11.91 -9.21 -16.74
C GLN A 54 11.17 -8.17 -15.92
N VAL A 55 10.46 -8.61 -14.89
CA VAL A 55 9.71 -7.74 -13.97
C VAL A 55 10.69 -7.01 -13.06
N SER A 56 10.70 -5.68 -13.12
CA SER A 56 11.45 -4.83 -12.20
C SER A 56 10.60 -4.45 -10.98
N HIS A 57 11.26 -4.11 -9.87
CA HIS A 57 10.58 -3.64 -8.64
C HIS A 57 9.72 -2.39 -8.85
N GLN A 58 10.00 -1.61 -9.90
CA GLN A 58 9.26 -0.38 -10.24
C GLN A 58 8.05 -0.65 -11.13
N ASP A 59 7.90 -1.88 -11.62
CA ASP A 59 6.80 -2.24 -12.48
C ASP A 59 5.52 -2.48 -11.68
N VAL A 60 4.41 -2.00 -12.24
CA VAL A 60 3.08 -2.21 -11.71
C VAL A 60 2.52 -3.46 -12.39
N LEU A 61 2.27 -4.49 -11.59
CA LEU A 61 1.79 -5.78 -12.05
C LEU A 61 0.27 -5.85 -11.99
N PHE A 62 -0.38 -6.15 -13.12
CA PHE A 62 -1.80 -6.46 -13.18
C PHE A 62 -2.05 -7.94 -12.88
N GLY A 63 -3.02 -8.23 -12.02
CA GLY A 63 -3.44 -9.59 -11.69
C GLY A 63 -4.24 -9.67 -10.39
N ARG A 64 -4.73 -10.87 -10.07
CA ARG A 64 -5.40 -11.20 -8.80
C ARG A 64 -4.47 -12.13 -7.99
N GLY A 65 -4.26 -11.82 -6.71
CA GLY A 65 -3.48 -12.66 -5.78
C GLY A 65 -2.55 -11.89 -4.85
N GLY A 66 -2.09 -12.57 -3.79
CA GLY A 66 -1.26 -11.97 -2.73
C GLY A 66 0.12 -11.52 -3.21
N GLN A 67 0.75 -12.26 -4.13
CA GLN A 67 2.10 -11.93 -4.60
C GLN A 67 2.14 -10.64 -5.43
N THR A 68 1.16 -10.44 -6.32
CA THR A 68 1.02 -9.19 -7.08
C THR A 68 0.70 -8.01 -6.17
N ASN A 69 -0.15 -8.20 -5.16
CA ASN A 69 -0.53 -7.11 -4.25
C ASN A 69 0.62 -6.60 -3.36
N ARG A 70 1.58 -7.48 -3.02
CA ARG A 70 2.76 -7.13 -2.20
C ARG A 70 3.95 -6.64 -3.02
N HIS A 71 3.83 -6.59 -4.35
CA HIS A 71 4.89 -6.10 -5.22
C HIS A 71 5.18 -4.61 -4.95
N ILE A 72 6.47 -4.25 -4.90
CA ILE A 72 6.92 -2.89 -4.55
C ILE A 72 6.29 -1.84 -5.47
N GLY A 73 6.24 -2.10 -6.77
CA GLY A 73 5.60 -1.19 -7.73
C GLY A 73 4.10 -1.01 -7.49
N ASN A 74 3.40 -2.04 -7.01
CA ASN A 74 1.98 -1.97 -6.68
C ASN A 74 1.73 -1.23 -5.36
N LEU A 75 2.62 -1.36 -4.37
CA LEU A 75 2.57 -0.56 -3.14
C LEU A 75 2.75 0.93 -3.48
N ARG A 76 3.80 1.28 -4.23
CA ARG A 76 4.05 2.65 -4.69
C ARG A 76 2.88 3.19 -5.51
N TYR A 77 2.29 2.37 -6.39
CA TYR A 77 1.10 2.73 -7.15
C TYR A 77 -0.07 3.13 -6.24
N ARG A 78 -0.30 2.38 -5.16
CA ARG A 78 -1.35 2.68 -4.17
C ARG A 78 -1.09 3.98 -3.42
N ASP A 79 0.17 4.27 -3.09
CA ASP A 79 0.54 5.53 -2.43
C ASP A 79 0.26 6.74 -3.32
N ILE A 80 0.58 6.64 -4.61
CA ILE A 80 0.28 7.68 -5.61
C ILE A 80 -1.24 7.87 -5.76
N ILE A 81 -2.01 6.78 -5.77
CA ILE A 81 -3.48 6.87 -5.79
C ILE A 81 -3.99 7.55 -4.52
N ALA A 82 -3.47 7.19 -3.35
CA ALA A 82 -3.89 7.76 -2.08
C ALA A 82 -3.68 9.29 -2.06
N LEU A 83 -2.55 9.76 -2.62
CA LEU A 83 -2.25 11.18 -2.77
C LEU A 83 -3.26 11.89 -3.69
N HIS A 84 -3.61 11.29 -4.83
CA HIS A 84 -4.54 11.87 -5.81
C HIS A 84 -6.02 11.57 -5.51
N ARG A 85 -6.33 10.81 -4.46
CA ARG A 85 -7.70 10.42 -4.11
C ARG A 85 -8.56 11.64 -3.80
N ALA A 86 -8.03 12.61 -3.06
CA ALA A 86 -8.73 13.84 -2.73
C ALA A 86 -9.08 14.65 -4.00
N ASP A 87 -8.13 14.77 -4.93
CA ASP A 87 -8.35 15.42 -6.21
C ASP A 87 -9.45 14.72 -7.02
N TYR A 88 -9.42 13.39 -7.06
CA TYR A 88 -10.41 12.59 -7.79
C TYR A 88 -11.84 12.76 -7.22
N VAL A 89 -11.97 12.81 -5.89
CA VAL A 89 -13.27 12.98 -5.21
C VAL A 89 -13.84 14.37 -5.47
N ARG A 90 -12.98 15.40 -5.51
CA ARG A 90 -13.38 16.78 -5.79
C ARG A 90 -13.61 17.07 -7.28
N ALA A 91 -13.00 16.29 -8.16
CA ALA A 91 -13.03 16.49 -9.61
C ALA A 91 -14.41 16.23 -10.23
N SER A 92 -14.79 17.06 -11.19
CA SER A 92 -15.97 16.85 -12.02
C SER A 92 -15.79 15.67 -13.00
N LYS A 93 -16.86 15.20 -13.63
CA LYS A 93 -16.84 14.08 -14.59
C LYS A 93 -15.80 14.26 -15.70
N VAL A 94 -15.57 15.51 -16.13
CA VAL A 94 -14.59 15.89 -17.15
C VAL A 94 -13.15 15.80 -16.63
N GLU A 95 -12.94 15.99 -15.32
CA GLU A 95 -11.61 16.10 -14.71
C GLU A 95 -11.10 14.77 -14.15
N LYS A 96 -11.99 13.83 -13.82
CA LYS A 96 -11.63 12.46 -13.42
C LYS A 96 -10.59 11.79 -14.35
N PRO A 97 -10.71 11.83 -15.69
CA PRO A 97 -9.67 11.30 -16.57
C PRO A 97 -8.37 12.10 -16.52
N ASN A 98 -8.40 13.41 -16.23
CA ASN A 98 -7.19 14.20 -16.03
C ASN A 98 -6.42 13.71 -14.80
N VAL A 99 -7.11 13.45 -13.69
CA VAL A 99 -6.50 12.89 -12.47
C VAL A 99 -5.86 11.52 -12.75
N ALA A 100 -6.56 10.65 -13.49
CA ALA A 100 -6.02 9.35 -13.90
C ALA A 100 -4.74 9.50 -14.75
N ARG A 101 -4.72 10.43 -15.72
CA ARG A 101 -3.52 10.70 -16.54
C ARG A 101 -2.34 11.18 -15.69
N ARG A 102 -2.58 12.01 -14.67
CA ARG A 102 -1.52 12.45 -13.74
C ARG A 102 -0.90 11.28 -12.98
N ILE A 103 -1.73 10.34 -12.49
CA ILE A 103 -1.24 9.13 -11.81
C ILE A 103 -0.33 8.31 -12.74
N VAL A 104 -0.79 8.06 -13.98
CA VAL A 104 0.01 7.30 -14.97
C VAL A 104 1.31 8.02 -15.31
N GLN A 105 1.26 9.35 -15.45
CA GLN A 105 2.43 10.16 -15.70
C GLN A 105 3.42 10.06 -14.54
N ALA A 106 2.97 10.19 -13.29
CA ALA A 106 3.82 10.11 -12.10
C ALA A 106 4.59 8.77 -12.00
N ILE A 107 4.01 7.68 -12.49
CA ILE A 107 4.65 6.36 -12.52
C ILE A 107 5.69 6.27 -13.64
N ARG A 108 5.38 6.84 -14.82
CA ARG A 108 6.23 6.80 -16.00
C ARG A 108 7.38 7.80 -16.00
N THR A 109 7.22 8.96 -15.38
CA THR A 109 8.20 10.06 -15.40
C THR A 109 9.05 10.13 -14.13
N GLY A 110 8.88 9.19 -13.20
CA GLY A 110 9.69 9.13 -11.97
C GLY A 110 11.15 8.82 -12.25
N LYS A 111 12.00 8.96 -11.22
CA LYS A 111 13.45 8.67 -11.28
C LYS A 111 13.76 7.29 -11.85
N ASN A 112 12.88 6.32 -11.58
CA ASN A 112 12.85 5.04 -12.28
C ASN A 112 11.46 4.90 -12.95
N PRO A 113 11.40 4.80 -14.29
CA PRO A 113 10.13 4.69 -15.00
C PRO A 113 9.51 3.32 -14.72
N GLY A 114 8.32 3.30 -14.13
CA GLY A 114 7.54 2.08 -13.95
C GLY A 114 6.75 1.73 -15.20
N ARG A 115 6.71 0.44 -15.56
CA ARG A 115 5.83 -0.08 -16.63
C ARG A 115 4.63 -0.79 -16.02
N PHE A 116 3.55 -0.84 -16.79
CA PHE A 116 2.36 -1.60 -16.41
C PHE A 116 2.40 -2.93 -17.13
N LEU A 117 2.55 -4.02 -16.38
CA LEU A 117 2.71 -5.36 -16.93
C LEU A 117 1.46 -6.19 -16.68
N ARG A 118 0.97 -6.84 -17.72
CA ARG A 118 -0.12 -7.82 -17.63
C ARG A 118 0.42 -9.17 -18.04
N LYS A 119 0.12 -10.21 -17.26
CA LYS A 119 0.38 -11.59 -17.70
C LYS A 119 -0.36 -11.82 -19.00
N ALA A 120 0.34 -12.25 -20.05
CA ALA A 120 -0.29 -12.72 -21.27
C ALA A 120 -1.13 -13.95 -20.88
N THR A 121 -2.43 -13.73 -20.67
CA THR A 121 -3.39 -14.83 -20.73
C THR A 121 -3.52 -15.11 -22.21
N MET A 122 -3.16 -16.31 -22.65
CA MET A 122 -3.45 -16.74 -24.01
C MET A 122 -4.97 -16.83 -24.15
N GLU A 123 -5.63 -15.70 -24.39
CA GLU A 123 -7.05 -15.60 -24.65
C GLU A 123 -7.21 -15.73 -26.17
N ASN A 124 -7.40 -16.96 -26.64
CA ASN A 124 -7.89 -17.22 -27.99
C ASN A 124 -9.20 -16.44 -28.17
N GLY A 125 -9.18 -15.47 -29.09
CA GLY A 125 -10.35 -14.70 -29.43
C GLY A 125 -11.50 -15.60 -29.88
N LYS A 126 -12.55 -15.67 -29.08
CA LYS A 126 -13.87 -16.12 -29.50
C LYS A 126 -14.76 -14.88 -29.60
N LYS A 127 -14.86 -14.36 -30.83
CA LYS A 127 -15.99 -13.54 -31.25
C LYS A 127 -17.11 -14.47 -31.70
#